data_AF-A0A9E5IVN6-F1
#
_entry.id   AF-A0A9E5IVN6-F1
#
_cell.length_a   1.000
_cell.length_b   1.000
_cell.length_c   1.000
_cell.angle_alpha   90.00
_cell.angle_beta   90.00
_cell.angle_gamma   90.00
#
_symmetry.space_group_name_H-M   'P 1'
#
loop_
_entity.id
_entity.type
_entity.pdbx_description
1 polymer ?
#
loop_
_entity_poly.entity_id
_entity_poly.type
_entity_poly.pdbx_seq_one_letter_code
_entity_poly.pdbx_strand_id
1 'polypeptide(L)'
;APMAVHEVTTFYNMYNQQKLGKFKLNVCTNLPCQLRGGQQALAHLQKRLGIQSGETTADGLITLQPSECQGACADAPVLLVNDRTMCSFMSNEKLDELVDTLQKSGGAA
;
A
#
# COMPACT_ATOMS: atom_id res chain seq x y z
N ALA A 1 22.62 18.74 -13.60
CA ALA A 1 21.96 18.04 -14.73
C ALA A 1 20.54 17.63 -14.33
N PRO A 2 19.54 18.50 -14.52
CA PRO A 2 18.16 18.24 -14.08
C PRO A 2 17.44 17.12 -14.86
N MET A 3 17.76 16.92 -16.14
CA MET A 3 17.16 15.84 -16.96
C MET A 3 17.54 14.44 -16.48
N ALA A 4 18.81 14.20 -16.18
CA ALA A 4 19.28 12.91 -15.67
C ALA A 4 18.60 12.53 -14.33
N VAL A 5 18.30 13.52 -13.47
CA VAL A 5 17.56 13.28 -12.23
C VAL A 5 16.10 12.91 -12.54
N HIS A 6 15.48 13.58 -13.52
CA HIS A 6 14.10 13.28 -13.93
C HIS A 6 13.95 11.89 -14.55
N GLU A 7 14.93 11.44 -15.34
CA GLU A 7 14.96 10.08 -15.88
C GLU A 7 14.97 9.03 -14.76
N VAL A 8 15.78 9.24 -13.73
CA VAL A 8 15.86 8.32 -12.59
C VAL A 8 14.58 8.35 -11.75
N THR A 9 14.01 9.53 -11.49
CA THR A 9 12.80 9.65 -10.65
C THR A 9 11.52 9.20 -11.36
N THR A 10 11.52 9.11 -12.69
CA THR A 10 10.41 8.54 -13.47
C THR A 10 10.58 7.04 -13.69
N PHE A 11 11.82 6.55 -13.76
CA PHE A 11 12.11 5.13 -13.98
C PHE A 11 11.74 4.24 -12.79
N TYR A 12 12.08 4.66 -11.55
CA TYR A 12 11.77 3.86 -10.36
C TYR A 12 10.42 4.27 -9.77
N ASN A 13 9.43 3.37 -9.84
CA ASN A 13 8.08 3.56 -9.28
C ASN A 13 8.08 3.93 -7.77
N MET A 14 9.13 3.55 -7.04
CA MET A 14 9.31 3.92 -5.63
C MET A 14 9.36 5.43 -5.39
N TYR A 15 9.80 6.21 -6.40
CA TYR A 15 9.75 7.66 -6.36
C TYR A 15 8.35 8.15 -6.73
N ASN A 16 7.58 8.45 -5.69
CA ASN A 16 6.21 8.94 -5.84
C ASN A 16 6.24 10.37 -6.39
N GLN A 17 5.70 10.56 -7.59
CA GLN A 17 5.66 11.84 -8.28
C GLN A 17 4.53 12.75 -7.77
N GLN A 18 3.54 12.15 -7.10
CA GLN A 18 2.40 12.83 -6.52
C GLN A 18 2.50 12.83 -4.99
N LYS A 19 1.82 13.79 -4.36
CA LYS A 19 1.75 13.87 -2.91
C LYS A 19 0.95 12.68 -2.38
N LEU A 20 1.59 11.89 -1.53
CA LEU A 20 0.95 10.78 -0.83
C LEU A 20 0.39 11.25 0.51
N GLY A 21 -0.50 10.44 1.06
CA GLY A 21 -0.88 10.52 2.47
C GLY A 21 0.27 10.12 3.40
N LYS A 22 0.06 10.31 4.70
CA LYS A 22 1.03 9.96 5.75
C LYS A 22 1.47 8.49 5.72
N PHE A 23 0.57 7.61 5.29
CA PHE A 23 0.77 6.17 5.20
C PHE A 23 0.45 5.68 3.78
N LYS A 24 1.45 5.20 3.07
CA LYS A 24 1.29 4.47 1.82
C LYS A 24 1.15 2.98 2.09
N LEU A 25 0.07 2.37 1.64
CA LEU A 25 -0.18 0.93 1.69
C LEU A 25 0.05 0.32 0.31
N ASN A 26 1.11 -0.47 0.19
CA ASN A 26 1.47 -1.19 -1.02
C ASN A 26 1.05 -2.66 -0.89
N VAL A 27 -0.04 -3.04 -1.56
CA VAL A 27 -0.59 -4.40 -1.49
C VAL A 27 -0.02 -5.24 -2.64
N CYS A 28 0.51 -6.42 -2.35
CA CYS A 28 1.05 -7.30 -3.39
C CYS A 28 -0.10 -7.94 -4.19
N THR A 29 -0.17 -7.65 -5.49
CA THR A 29 -1.17 -8.21 -6.41
C THR A 29 -0.61 -9.24 -7.39
N ASN A 30 0.68 -9.60 -7.27
CA ASN A 30 1.29 -10.61 -8.12
C ASN A 30 0.71 -12.02 -7.87
N LEU A 31 0.86 -12.92 -8.85
CA LEU A 31 0.20 -14.22 -8.94
C LEU A 31 0.22 -15.04 -7.64
N PRO A 32 1.34 -15.23 -6.91
CA PRO A 32 1.33 -16.01 -5.68
C PRO A 32 0.46 -15.39 -4.58
N CYS A 33 0.51 -14.06 -4.44
CA CYS A 33 -0.36 -13.35 -3.51
C CYS A 33 -1.81 -13.38 -3.99
N GLN A 34 -2.06 -13.24 -5.29
CA GLN A 34 -3.41 -13.33 -5.86
C GLN A 34 -4.08 -14.68 -5.56
N LEU A 35 -3.36 -15.79 -5.73
CA LEU A 35 -3.83 -17.14 -5.40
C LEU A 35 -4.15 -17.32 -3.91
N ARG A 36 -3.56 -16.49 -3.05
CA ARG A 36 -3.73 -16.48 -1.59
C ARG A 36 -4.65 -15.36 -1.10
N GLY A 37 -5.32 -14.64 -2.00
CA GLY A 37 -6.29 -13.59 -1.65
C GLY A 37 -5.78 -12.14 -1.72
N GLY A 38 -4.62 -11.87 -2.32
CA GLY A 38 -4.05 -10.51 -2.44
C GLY A 38 -4.97 -9.52 -3.15
N GLN A 39 -5.65 -9.95 -4.23
CA GLN A 39 -6.65 -9.10 -4.91
C GLN A 39 -7.86 -8.83 -4.01
N GLN A 40 -8.25 -9.81 -3.20
CA GLN A 40 -9.36 -9.67 -2.25
C GLN A 40 -8.97 -8.71 -1.12
N ALA A 41 -7.73 -8.77 -0.63
CA ALA A 41 -7.19 -7.83 0.34
C ALA A 41 -7.19 -6.38 -0.19
N LEU A 42 -6.76 -6.17 -1.44
CA LEU A 42 -6.82 -4.86 -2.07
C LEU A 42 -8.27 -4.36 -2.19
N ALA A 43 -9.19 -5.19 -2.68
CA ALA A 43 -10.60 -4.83 -2.82
C ALA A 43 -11.28 -4.55 -1.47
N HIS A 44 -10.91 -5.29 -0.42
CA HIS A 44 -11.37 -5.08 0.95
C HIS A 44 -10.93 -3.71 1.47
N LEU A 45 -9.65 -3.35 1.29
CA LEU A 45 -9.12 -2.04 1.66
C LEU A 45 -9.78 -0.89 0.87
N GLN A 46 -10.01 -1.08 -0.44
CA GLN A 46 -10.75 -0.11 -1.26
C GLN A 46 -12.15 0.14 -0.71
N LYS A 47 -12.88 -0.92 -0.37
CA LYS A 47 -14.22 -0.83 0.21
C LYS A 47 -14.22 -0.18 1.59
N ARG A 48 -13.24 -0.51 2.44
CA ARG A 48 -13.12 0.01 3.80
C ARG A 48 -12.78 1.50 3.82
N LEU A 49 -11.86 1.93 2.97
CA LEU A 49 -11.39 3.32 2.90
C LEU A 49 -12.24 4.19 1.96
N GLY A 50 -13.07 3.58 1.10
CA GLY A 50 -13.89 4.30 0.14
C GLY A 50 -13.11 4.94 -1.01
N ILE A 51 -11.93 4.41 -1.33
CA ILE A 51 -11.01 4.93 -2.36
C ILE A 51 -10.64 3.83 -3.37
N GLN A 52 -10.20 4.23 -4.57
CA GLN A 52 -9.66 3.31 -5.57
C GLN A 52 -8.14 3.10 -5.38
N SER A 53 -7.60 2.12 -6.11
CA SER A 53 -6.15 1.91 -6.22
C SER A 53 -5.48 3.11 -6.87
N GLY A 54 -4.46 3.66 -6.20
CA GLY A 54 -3.73 4.87 -6.60
C GLY A 54 -4.24 6.15 -5.94
N GLU A 55 -5.35 6.10 -5.21
CA GLU A 55 -5.94 7.27 -4.56
C GLU A 55 -5.53 7.40 -3.08
N THR A 56 -5.75 8.60 -2.55
CA THR A 56 -5.52 8.93 -1.14
C THR A 56 -6.86 9.24 -0.47
N THR A 57 -7.03 8.85 0.79
CA THR A 57 -8.25 9.16 1.56
C THR A 57 -8.46 10.67 1.67
N ALA A 58 -9.72 11.10 1.84
CA ALA A 58 -10.08 12.51 1.97
C ALA A 58 -9.36 13.20 3.15
N ASP A 59 -9.08 12.44 4.21
CA ASP A 59 -8.34 12.86 5.40
C ASP A 59 -6.83 13.03 5.14
N GLY A 60 -6.34 12.65 3.96
CA GLY A 60 -4.92 12.75 3.57
C GLY A 60 -4.00 11.81 4.36
N LEU A 61 -4.57 10.81 5.04
CA LEU A 61 -3.80 9.91 5.90
C LEU A 61 -3.27 8.69 5.15
N ILE A 62 -4.11 8.04 4.32
CA ILE A 62 -3.76 6.76 3.72
C ILE A 62 -3.82 6.86 2.19
N THR A 63 -2.75 6.43 1.51
CA THR A 63 -2.73 6.19 0.06
C THR A 63 -2.67 4.69 -0.18
N LEU A 64 -3.56 4.18 -1.03
CA LEU A 64 -3.60 2.76 -1.38
C LEU A 64 -3.01 2.54 -2.76
N GLN A 65 -2.01 1.68 -2.90
CA GLN A 65 -1.40 1.39 -4.20
C GLN A 65 -1.20 -0.13 -4.39
N PRO A 66 -1.53 -0.68 -5.57
CA PRO A 66 -1.15 -2.03 -5.93
C PRO A 66 0.36 -2.07 -6.17
N SER A 67 0.98 -3.18 -5.81
CA SER A 67 2.41 -3.41 -5.96
C SER A 67 2.69 -4.80 -6.50
N GLU A 68 3.81 -4.90 -7.19
CA GLU A 68 4.34 -6.17 -7.67
C GLU A 68 4.98 -7.00 -6.55
N CYS A 69 5.60 -8.11 -6.92
CA CYS A 69 6.24 -9.03 -5.99
C CYS A 69 7.16 -8.35 -4.97
N GLN A 70 6.92 -8.63 -3.69
CA GLN A 70 7.73 -8.12 -2.58
C GLN A 70 8.70 -9.18 -2.01
N GLY A 71 8.86 -10.31 -2.69
CA GLY A 71 9.78 -11.38 -2.30
C GLY A 71 9.33 -12.27 -1.12
N ALA A 72 8.16 -12.00 -0.53
CA ALA A 72 7.63 -12.72 0.64
C ALA A 72 6.42 -13.61 0.31
N CYS A 73 6.50 -14.37 -0.79
CA CYS A 73 5.37 -15.18 -1.28
C CYS A 73 4.88 -16.25 -0.29
N ALA A 74 5.76 -16.76 0.58
CA ALA A 74 5.40 -17.74 1.62
C ALA A 74 4.43 -17.17 2.67
N ASP A 75 4.47 -15.85 2.85
CA ASP A 75 3.73 -15.11 3.87
C ASP A 75 2.46 -14.43 3.33
N ALA A 76 2.07 -14.78 2.10
CA ALA A 76 0.94 -14.15 1.42
C ALA A 76 -0.40 -14.33 2.18
N PRO A 77 -1.28 -13.31 2.19
CA PRO A 77 -1.14 -11.99 1.54
C PRO A 77 -0.16 -11.05 2.26
N VAL A 78 0.67 -10.35 1.48
CA VAL A 78 1.68 -9.39 1.96
C VAL A 78 1.37 -7.98 1.50
N LEU A 79 1.61 -7.01 2.39
CA LEU A 79 1.63 -5.59 2.06
C LEU A 79 2.79 -4.87 2.75
N LEU A 80 3.15 -3.70 2.23
CA LEU A 80 4.13 -2.80 2.83
C LEU A 80 3.46 -1.51 3.29
N VAL A 81 3.81 -1.06 4.49
CA VAL A 81 3.50 0.29 4.97
C VAL A 81 4.72 1.18 4.74
N ASN A 82 4.55 2.27 3.99
CA ASN A 82 5.57 3.27 3.68
C ASN A 82 6.89 2.68 3.12
N ASP A 83 6.81 1.58 2.35
CA ASP A 83 7.97 0.83 1.81
C ASP A 83 8.97 0.35 2.87
N ARG A 84 8.58 0.28 4.14
CA ARG A 84 9.48 -0.02 5.26
C ARG A 84 9.03 -1.22 6.08
N THR A 85 7.75 -1.29 6.39
CA THR A 85 7.22 -2.31 7.30
C THR A 85 6.45 -3.34 6.52
N MET A 86 7.00 -4.56 6.46
CA MET A 86 6.35 -5.70 5.82
C MET A 86 5.31 -6.30 6.75
N CYS A 87 4.11 -6.50 6.22
CA CYS A 87 2.94 -7.01 6.91
C CYS A 87 2.57 -8.36 6.27
N SER A 88 2.85 -9.44 7.00
CA SER A 88 2.64 -10.84 6.58
C SER A 88 1.31 -11.42 7.08
N PHE A 89 0.77 -12.41 6.36
CA PHE A 89 -0.45 -13.14 6.70
C PHE A 89 -1.65 -12.24 7.00
N MET A 90 -1.90 -11.27 6.11
CA MET A 90 -2.93 -10.25 6.27
C MET A 90 -4.30 -10.83 5.88
N SER A 91 -5.11 -11.14 6.90
CA SER A 91 -6.55 -11.44 6.74
C SER A 91 -7.37 -10.14 6.75
N ASN A 92 -8.64 -10.20 6.35
CA ASN A 92 -9.51 -9.01 6.33
C ASN A 92 -9.61 -8.34 7.70
N GLU A 93 -9.65 -9.13 8.78
CA GLU A 93 -9.70 -8.61 10.15
C GLU A 93 -8.41 -7.86 10.51
N LYS A 94 -7.24 -8.43 10.17
CA LYS A 94 -5.96 -7.77 10.41
C LYS A 94 -5.78 -6.51 9.56
N LEU A 95 -6.34 -6.49 8.35
CA LEU A 95 -6.34 -5.30 7.50
C LEU A 95 -7.16 -4.19 8.14
N ASP A 96 -8.34 -4.52 8.68
CA ASP A 96 -9.18 -3.55 9.39
C ASP A 96 -8.48 -3.02 10.66
N GLU A 97 -7.88 -3.92 11.45
CA GLU A 97 -7.08 -3.54 12.63
C GLU A 97 -5.91 -2.63 12.25
N LEU A 98 -5.19 -2.95 11.17
CA LEU A 98 -4.09 -2.15 10.66
C LEU A 98 -4.57 -0.74 10.28
N VAL A 99 -5.68 -0.62 9.55
CA VAL A 99 -6.26 0.67 9.18
C VAL A 99 -6.62 1.49 10.41
N ASP A 100 -7.30 0.87 11.39
CA ASP A 100 -7.69 1.55 12.63
C ASP A 100 -6.46 2.03 13.43
N THR A 101 -5.38 1.22 13.49
CA THR A 101 -4.11 1.62 14.13
C THR A 101 -3.45 2.80 13.41
N LEU A 102 -3.45 2.78 12.08
CA LEU A 102 -2.86 3.85 11.28
C LEU A 102 -3.66 5.15 11.40
N GLN A 103 -4.99 5.08 11.42
CA GLN A 103 -5.85 6.26 11.63
C GLN A 103 -5.65 6.86 13.03
N LYS A 104 -5.59 6.04 14.08
CA LYS A 104 -5.30 6.50 15.46
C LYS A 104 -3.92 7.15 15.57
N SER A 105 -2.90 6.56 14.93
CA SER A 105 -1.54 7.12 14.90
C SER A 105 -1.42 8.35 13.99
N GLY A 106 -2.32 8.48 13.02
CA GLY A 106 -2.45 9.59 12.10
C GLY A 106 -3.02 10.85 12.76
N GLY A 107 -4.05 10.68 13.61
CA GLY A 107 -4.76 11.77 14.30
C GLY A 107 -4.12 12.26 15.61
N ALA A 108 -3.00 11.69 16.04
CA ALA A 108 -2.29 12.07 17.27
C ALA A 108 -1.18 13.12 17.05
N ALA A 109 -1.27 13.95 15.99
CA ALA A 109 -0.29 15.01 15.70
C ALA A 109 -0.99 16.33 15.42
#